data_AF-A0A4Q7FYP1-F1
#
_entry.id   AF-A0A4Q7FYP1-F1
#
_cell.length_a   1.000
_cell.length_b   1.000
_cell.length_c   1.000
_cell.angle_alpha   90.00
_cell.angle_beta   90.00
_cell.angle_gamma   90.00
#
_symmetry.space_group_name_H-M   'P 1'
#
loop_
_entity.id
_entity.type
_entity.pdbx_description
1 polymer ?
#
loop_
_entity_poly.entity_id
_entity_poly.type
_entity_poly.pdbx_seq_one_letter_code
_entity_poly.pdbx_strand_id
1 'polypeptide(L)'
;MGRLGAVNPTAFRRGDLMEHEFSIKGITHYELWMEENASADGSQSSVTQLYYWDFFENVLIVDGYNVFAQENAMMGITTDLTGQAEAG
;
A
#
# COMPACT_ATOMS: atom_id res chain seq x y z
N MET A 1 6.21 -6.29 -1.91
CA MET A 1 6.92 -6.70 -3.14
C MET A 1 5.90 -7.06 -4.20
N GLY A 2 6.16 -6.71 -5.46
CA GLY A 2 5.31 -7.03 -6.61
C GLY A 2 6.17 -7.26 -7.84
N ARG A 3 5.68 -8.00 -8.83
CA ARG A 3 6.41 -8.30 -10.06
C ARG A 3 5.91 -7.40 -11.18
N LEU A 4 6.81 -6.81 -11.96
CA LEU A 4 6.41 -6.12 -13.18
C LEU A 4 5.75 -7.12 -14.13
N GLY A 5 4.54 -6.79 -14.56
CA GLY A 5 3.75 -7.55 -15.50
C GLY A 5 4.02 -7.12 -16.94
N ALA A 6 2.96 -7.03 -17.74
CA ALA A 6 3.06 -6.56 -19.11
C ALA A 6 3.41 -5.05 -19.15
N VAL A 7 4.16 -4.69 -20.19
CA VAL A 7 4.44 -3.31 -20.60
C VAL A 7 3.85 -3.13 -21.98
N ASN A 8 2.80 -2.31 -22.10
CA ASN A 8 2.09 -2.06 -23.33
C ASN A 8 2.39 -0.63 -23.81
N PRO A 9 3.31 -0.43 -24.77
CA PRO A 9 3.50 0.87 -25.39
C PRO A 9 2.28 1.26 -26.22
N THR A 10 1.82 2.50 -26.11
CA THR A 10 0.78 3.01 -27.00
C THR A 10 1.32 3.22 -28.41
N ALA A 11 0.47 3.04 -29.42
CA ALA A 11 0.87 3.21 -30.82
C ALA A 11 1.25 4.67 -31.08
N PHE A 12 2.53 4.92 -31.34
CA PHE A 12 3.05 6.26 -31.52
C PHE A 12 2.39 7.00 -32.71
N ARG A 13 1.95 8.23 -32.47
CA ARG A 13 1.55 9.18 -33.51
C ARG A 13 2.27 10.51 -33.26
N ARG A 14 2.68 11.16 -34.35
CA ARG A 14 3.40 12.44 -34.25
C ARG A 14 2.50 13.51 -33.66
N GLY A 15 2.89 14.05 -32.50
CA GLY A 15 2.11 15.05 -31.75
C GLY A 15 1.43 14.49 -30.50
N ASP A 16 1.38 13.16 -30.34
CA ASP A 16 0.83 12.53 -29.14
C ASP A 16 1.91 12.40 -28.05
N LEU A 17 1.47 12.40 -26.79
CA LEU A 17 2.32 12.07 -25.65
C LEU A 17 2.69 10.58 -25.71
N MET A 18 3.98 10.27 -25.55
CA MET A 18 4.42 8.88 -25.41
C MET A 18 3.93 8.33 -24.07
N GLU A 19 3.18 7.24 -24.13
CA GLU A 19 2.60 6.58 -22.96
C GLU A 19 2.90 5.09 -22.96
N HIS A 20 3.10 4.54 -21.77
CA HIS A 20 3.23 3.11 -21.55
C HIS A 20 2.27 2.71 -20.46
N GLU A 21 1.42 1.72 -20.74
CA GLU A 21 0.60 1.08 -19.72
C GLU A 21 1.41 -0.05 -19.06
N PHE A 22 1.51 0.00 -17.74
CA PHE A 22 2.19 -1.01 -16.94
C PHE A 22 1.18 -1.77 -16.10
N SER A 23 1.42 -3.07 -15.93
CA SER A 23 0.71 -3.87 -14.94
C SER A 23 1.69 -4.38 -13.88
N ILE A 24 1.23 -4.48 -12.63
CA ILE A 24 1.96 -5.15 -11.55
C ILE A 24 1.18 -6.43 -11.21
N LYS A 25 1.89 -7.55 -11.12
CA LYS A 25 1.31 -8.86 -10.80
C LYS A 25 1.93 -9.44 -9.54
N GLY A 26 1.15 -10.26 -8.82
CA GLY A 26 1.63 -10.97 -7.63
C GLY A 26 2.15 -10.01 -6.57
N ILE A 27 1.37 -8.97 -6.27
CA ILE A 27 1.61 -8.11 -5.11
C ILE A 27 1.53 -9.00 -3.88
N THR A 28 2.55 -8.97 -3.03
CA THR A 28 2.62 -9.71 -1.75
C THR A 28 2.67 -8.78 -0.55
N HIS A 29 2.89 -7.48 -0.79
CA HIS A 29 2.90 -6.46 0.24
C HIS A 29 2.50 -5.14 -0.39
N TYR A 30 1.59 -4.42 0.27
CA TYR A 30 0.99 -3.17 -0.19
C TYR A 30 0.68 -2.27 1.00
N GLU A 31 1.02 -0.99 0.86
CA GLU A 31 0.69 0.04 1.83
C GLU A 31 0.01 1.21 1.12
N LEU A 32 -1.02 1.77 1.75
CA LEU A 32 -1.64 3.01 1.33
C LEU A 32 -1.66 3.99 2.49
N TRP A 33 -0.98 5.10 2.28
CA TRP A 33 -0.93 6.24 3.18
C TRP A 33 -1.65 7.41 2.51
N MET A 34 -2.46 8.12 3.27
CA MET A 34 -3.16 9.31 2.81
C MET A 34 -2.85 10.47 3.72
N GLU A 35 -2.57 11.61 3.11
CA GLU A 35 -2.54 12.87 3.83
C GLU A 35 -3.98 13.29 4.15
N GLU A 36 -4.29 13.40 5.43
CA GLU A 36 -5.54 13.96 5.92
C GLU A 36 -5.37 15.46 6.12
N ASN A 37 -6.16 16.22 5.37
CA ASN A 37 -6.39 17.67 5.49
C ASN A 37 -5.13 18.47 5.84
N ALA A 38 -4.40 18.91 4.82
CA ALA A 38 -3.65 20.15 4.96
C ALA A 38 -4.65 21.24 5.39
N SER A 39 -4.48 21.84 6.58
CA SER A 39 -5.17 23.08 6.92
C SER A 39 -5.05 24.05 5.73
N ALA A 40 -6.04 24.92 5.50
CA ALA A 40 -6.05 25.82 4.33
C ALA A 40 -4.81 26.73 4.22
N ASP A 41 -4.02 26.84 5.29
CA ASP A 41 -2.75 27.55 5.40
C ASP A 41 -1.49 26.66 5.24
N GLY A 42 -1.67 25.37 4.96
CA GLY A 42 -0.60 24.36 4.84
C GLY A 42 0.10 24.02 6.17
N SER A 43 -0.43 24.45 7.31
CA SER A 43 0.29 24.39 8.60
C SER A 43 0.18 23.06 9.33
N GLN A 44 -0.82 22.24 9.01
CA GLN A 44 -1.07 20.97 9.69
C GLN A 44 -1.55 19.95 8.67
N SER A 45 -0.71 18.94 8.43
CA SER A 45 -1.04 17.74 7.67
C SER A 45 -0.75 16.54 8.55
N SER A 46 -1.73 15.66 8.69
CA SER A 46 -1.52 14.33 9.27
C SER A 46 -1.41 13.31 8.15
N VAL A 47 -0.54 12.32 8.29
CA VAL A 47 -0.47 11.20 7.35
C VAL A 47 -1.02 9.96 8.05
N THR A 48 -2.06 9.38 7.47
CA THR A 48 -2.78 8.23 8.03
C THR A 48 -2.58 7.01 7.14
N GLN A 49 -2.21 5.87 7.73
CA GLN A 49 -2.19 4.59 7.03
C GLN A 49 -3.63 4.07 6.88
N LEU A 50 -4.15 4.06 5.65
CA LEU A 50 -5.47 3.52 5.37
C LEU A 50 -5.45 2.00 5.20
N TYR A 51 -4.43 1.49 4.51
CA TYR A 51 -4.26 0.06 4.29
C TYR A 51 -2.82 -0.35 4.52
N TYR A 52 -2.67 -1.49 5.17
CA TYR A 52 -1.43 -2.25 5.17
C TYR A 52 -1.77 -3.71 4.97
N TRP A 53 -1.13 -4.33 3.99
CA TRP A 53 -1.30 -5.74 3.71
C TRP A 53 0.05 -6.38 3.48
N ASP A 54 0.31 -7.46 4.21
CA ASP A 54 1.46 -8.32 4.00
C ASP A 54 1.02 -9.79 3.95
N PHE A 55 1.32 -10.44 2.83
CA PHE A 55 0.98 -11.83 2.59
C PHE A 55 1.77 -12.80 3.48
N PHE A 56 3.06 -12.51 3.74
CA PHE A 56 3.95 -13.43 4.45
C PHE A 56 3.72 -13.40 5.95
N GLU A 57 3.41 -12.22 6.49
CA GLU A 57 3.08 -12.05 7.91
C GLU A 57 1.61 -12.36 8.21
N ASN A 58 0.81 -12.62 7.18
CA ASN A 58 -0.63 -12.81 7.23
C ASN A 58 -1.32 -11.64 7.96
N VAL A 59 -1.03 -10.42 7.52
CA VAL A 59 -1.53 -9.19 8.12
C VAL A 59 -2.37 -8.42 7.11
N LEU A 60 -3.53 -7.96 7.56
CA LEU A 60 -4.32 -6.96 6.87
C LEU A 60 -4.80 -5.94 7.89
N ILE A 61 -4.27 -4.72 7.81
CA ILE A 61 -4.74 -3.58 8.58
C ILE A 61 -5.60 -2.72 7.66
N VAL A 62 -6.79 -2.39 8.15
CA VAL A 62 -7.70 -1.44 7.52
C VAL A 62 -8.04 -0.39 8.56
N ASP A 63 -7.70 0.86 8.28
CA ASP A 63 -7.97 2.00 9.19
C ASP A 63 -7.45 1.74 10.63
N GLY A 64 -6.23 1.22 10.73
CA GLY A 64 -5.59 0.89 12.01
C GLY A 64 -6.01 -0.44 12.66
N TYR A 65 -7.00 -1.17 12.14
CA TYR A 65 -7.44 -2.45 12.71
C TYR A 65 -6.89 -3.65 11.92
N ASN A 66 -6.18 -4.56 12.61
CA ASN A 66 -5.75 -5.83 12.02
C ASN A 66 -6.92 -6.83 11.93
N VAL A 67 -7.40 -7.05 10.72
CA VAL A 67 -8.53 -7.90 10.37
C VAL A 67 -8.27 -9.38 10.70
N PHE A 68 -7.02 -9.84 10.64
CA PHE A 68 -6.66 -11.25 10.88
C PHE A 68 -6.13 -11.50 12.30
N ALA A 69 -6.23 -10.51 13.20
CA ALA A 69 -5.65 -10.61 14.53
C ALA A 69 -6.18 -11.83 15.31
N GLN A 70 -7.48 -12.10 15.21
CA GLN A 70 -8.11 -13.20 15.94
C GLN A 70 -7.69 -14.55 15.36
N GLU A 71 -7.72 -14.70 14.04
CA GLU A 71 -7.33 -15.92 13.33
C GLU A 71 -5.85 -16.24 13.57
N ASN A 72 -4.98 -15.24 13.51
CA ASN A 72 -3.56 -15.40 13.80
C ASN A 72 -3.34 -15.86 15.25
N ALA A 73 -4.08 -15.29 16.22
CA ALA A 73 -4.01 -15.73 17.61
C ALA A 73 -4.47 -17.20 17.77
N MET A 74 -5.53 -17.62 17.08
CA MET A 74 -6.01 -19.01 17.09
C MET A 74 -5.02 -19.99 16.45
N MET A 75 -4.28 -19.55 15.42
CA MET A 75 -3.28 -20.36 14.72
C MET A 75 -1.88 -20.30 15.37
N GLY A 76 -1.68 -19.45 16.37
CA GLY A 76 -0.37 -19.25 17.00
C GLY A 76 0.65 -18.53 16.10
N ILE A 77 0.17 -17.71 15.17
CA ILE A 77 1.02 -16.86 14.30
C ILE A 77 1.34 -15.59 15.07
N THR A 78 2.62 -15.37 15.37
CA THR A 78 3.10 -14.12 15.98
C THR A 78 3.44 -13.13 14.87
N THR A 79 2.67 -12.05 14.77
CA THR A 79 2.97 -10.93 13.89
C THR A 79 3.86 -9.92 14.63
N ASP A 80 4.99 -9.54 14.04
CA ASP A 80 5.84 -8.46 14.56
C ASP A 80 5.52 -7.15 13.83
N LEU A 81 4.79 -6.25 14.51
CA LEU A 81 4.43 -4.94 13.96
C LEU A 81 5.42 -3.83 14.37
N THR A 82 6.57 -4.16 14.97
CA THR A 82 7.49 -3.16 15.54
C THR A 82 8.08 -2.19 14.52
N GLY A 83 8.13 -2.55 13.23
CA GLY A 83 8.55 -1.66 12.16
C GLY A 83 7.56 -0.52 11.81
N GLN A 84 6.34 -0.53 12.36
CA GLN A 84 5.30 0.47 12.03
C GLN A 84 5.30 1.70 12.95
N ALA A 85 6.04 1.68 14.07
CA ALA A 85 6.06 2.77 15.04
C ALA A 85 6.97 3.96 14.66
N GLU A 86 7.82 3.82 13.63
CA GLU A 86 8.82 4.84 13.27
C GLU A 86 8.42 5.71 12.06
N ALA A 87 7.20 5.54 11.51
CA ALA A 87 6.73 6.28 10.34
C ALA A 87 5.69 7.38 10.65
N GLY A 88 5.69 7.91 11.88
CA GLY A 88 4.82 9.00 12.33
C GLY A 88 5.52 10.35 12.46
#